data_AF-A0A6B3NCA4-F1
#
_entry.id   AF-A0A6B3NCA4-F1
#
_cell.length_a   1.000
_cell.length_b   1.000
_cell.length_c   1.000
_cell.angle_alpha   90.00
_cell.angle_beta   90.00
_cell.angle_gamma   90.00
#
_symmetry.space_group_name_H-M   'P 1'
#
loop_
_entity.id
_entity.type
_entity.pdbx_description
1 polymer ?
#
loop_
_entity_poly.entity_id
_entity_poly.type
_entity_poly.pdbx_seq_one_letter_code
_entity_poly.pdbx_strand_id
1 'polypeptide(L)'
;DTGIVVSHLAAMVIKGYDANHSKLPLCQNSNCCAEAGVPEEYNHCLDFRLNGEICAELDRIERQSWRDWAKERHQRLSEINTKVSALAEGISLRKRQRTPSEEMEAQRRHQEVLDEYTHESVAHRENFSVGAGIIN
;
A
#
# COMPACT_ATOMS: atom_id res chain seq x y z
N ASP A 1 -13.38 7.48 -0.38
CA ASP A 1 -13.62 7.20 -1.80
C ASP A 1 -13.82 8.54 -2.48
N THR A 2 -13.00 8.88 -3.47
CA THR A 2 -13.11 10.14 -4.21
C THR A 2 -14.23 10.09 -5.25
N GLY A 3 -14.74 8.88 -5.54
CA GLY A 3 -15.77 8.64 -6.55
C GLY A 3 -15.31 8.85 -7.99
N ILE A 4 -14.02 9.11 -8.21
CA ILE A 4 -13.42 9.09 -9.54
C ILE A 4 -12.96 7.66 -9.83
N VAL A 5 -13.44 7.10 -10.93
CA VAL A 5 -13.07 5.76 -11.37
C VAL A 5 -11.68 5.78 -11.96
N VAL A 6 -10.81 4.91 -11.44
CA VAL A 6 -9.42 4.77 -11.87
C VAL A 6 -9.31 4.31 -13.33
N SER A 7 -8.26 4.75 -14.01
CA SER A 7 -8.12 4.64 -15.46
C SER A 7 -8.22 3.22 -16.02
N HIS A 8 -7.69 2.22 -15.32
CA HIS A 8 -7.76 0.83 -15.80
C HIS A 8 -9.17 0.27 -15.76
N LEU A 9 -9.99 0.66 -14.78
CA LEU A 9 -11.41 0.29 -14.69
C LEU A 9 -12.24 1.06 -15.73
N ALA A 10 -11.96 2.35 -15.90
CA ALA A 10 -12.61 3.17 -16.92
C ALA A 10 -12.41 2.60 -18.32
N ALA A 11 -11.19 2.15 -18.65
CA ALA A 11 -10.87 1.55 -19.94
C ALA A 11 -11.57 0.21 -20.23
N MET A 12 -12.10 -0.47 -19.20
CA MET A 12 -12.90 -1.69 -19.39
C MET A 12 -14.30 -1.38 -19.96
N VAL A 13 -14.82 -0.18 -19.73
CA VAL A 13 -16.21 0.19 -20.09
C VAL A 13 -16.25 1.27 -21.16
N ILE A 14 -15.36 2.28 -21.05
CA ILE A 14 -15.29 3.40 -21.98
C ILE A 14 -14.32 3.03 -23.11
N LYS A 15 -14.87 2.72 -24.28
CA LYS A 15 -14.07 2.38 -25.46
C LYS A 15 -13.15 3.53 -25.85
N GLY A 16 -11.85 3.23 -25.98
CA GLY A 16 -10.84 4.21 -26.36
C GLY A 16 -10.50 5.22 -25.26
N TYR A 17 -10.84 4.91 -24.01
CA TYR A 17 -10.46 5.75 -22.87
C TYR A 17 -8.94 5.92 -22.77
N ASP A 18 -8.52 7.16 -22.71
CA ASP A 18 -7.13 7.58 -22.52
C ASP A 18 -7.07 8.54 -21.34
N ALA A 19 -6.37 8.16 -20.28
CA ALA A 19 -6.28 8.93 -19.05
C ALA A 19 -5.67 10.34 -19.22
N ASN A 20 -4.92 10.57 -20.31
CA ASN A 20 -4.29 11.88 -20.58
C ASN A 20 -5.20 12.84 -21.36
N HIS A 21 -6.18 12.30 -22.09
CA HIS A 21 -7.01 13.07 -23.02
C HIS A 21 -8.51 13.00 -22.71
N SER A 22 -8.94 11.94 -22.02
CA SER A 22 -10.32 11.71 -21.65
C SER A 22 -10.65 12.43 -20.35
N LYS A 23 -11.93 12.79 -20.21
CA LYS A 23 -12.49 13.33 -18.98
C LYS A 23 -12.48 12.27 -17.86
N LEU A 24 -12.41 12.73 -16.62
CA LEU A 24 -12.36 11.89 -15.43
C LEU A 24 -13.73 11.22 -15.19
N PRO A 25 -13.83 9.89 -15.26
CA PRO A 25 -15.11 9.20 -15.08
C PRO A 25 -15.55 9.27 -13.62
N LEU A 26 -16.69 9.90 -13.41
CA LEU A 26 -17.31 10.04 -12.11
C LEU A 26 -18.27 8.89 -11.89
N CYS A 27 -18.15 8.24 -10.74
CA CYS A 27 -19.08 7.20 -10.35
C CYS A 27 -20.41 7.79 -9.87
N GLN A 28 -21.51 7.32 -10.44
CA GLN A 28 -22.88 7.78 -10.12
C GLN A 28 -23.64 6.77 -9.23
N ASN A 29 -22.93 5.94 -8.46
CA ASN A 29 -23.57 5.06 -7.49
C ASN A 29 -24.05 5.87 -6.28
N SER A 30 -25.30 5.65 -5.83
CA SER A 30 -25.90 6.37 -4.71
C SER A 30 -25.12 6.23 -3.38
N ASN A 31 -24.35 5.17 -3.24
CA ASN A 31 -23.50 4.92 -2.06
C ASN A 31 -22.10 5.55 -2.18
N CYS A 32 -21.79 6.19 -3.31
CA CYS A 32 -20.51 6.84 -3.55
C CYS A 32 -20.64 8.34 -3.29
N CYS A 33 -19.76 8.90 -2.46
CA CYS A 33 -19.74 10.34 -2.14
C CYS A 33 -19.00 11.19 -3.19
N ALA A 34 -19.04 10.77 -4.46
CA ALA A 34 -18.25 11.35 -5.56
C ALA A 34 -18.48 12.86 -5.73
N GLU A 35 -19.74 13.28 -5.66
CA GLU A 35 -20.17 14.66 -5.92
C GLU A 35 -19.87 15.61 -4.75
N ALA A 36 -19.66 15.08 -3.53
CA ALA A 36 -19.38 15.90 -2.36
C ALA A 36 -17.96 16.50 -2.36
N GLY A 37 -17.06 15.95 -3.19
CA GLY A 37 -15.64 16.33 -3.22
C GLY A 37 -15.20 17.14 -4.43
N VAL A 38 -16.04 17.26 -5.47
CA VAL A 38 -15.65 17.92 -6.73
C VAL A 38 -16.39 19.26 -6.87
N PRO A 39 -15.68 20.39 -6.85
CA PRO A 39 -16.30 21.70 -7.06
C PRO A 39 -16.97 21.78 -8.44
N GLU A 40 -18.11 22.47 -8.52
CA GLU A 40 -18.94 22.57 -9.73
C GLU A 40 -18.17 23.10 -10.95
N GLU A 41 -17.18 23.97 -10.72
CA GLU A 41 -16.27 24.50 -11.74
C GLU A 41 -15.52 23.41 -12.52
N TYR A 42 -15.31 22.23 -11.94
CA TYR A 42 -14.65 21.09 -12.58
C TYR A 42 -15.58 20.18 -13.36
N ASN A 43 -16.90 20.45 -13.41
CA ASN A 43 -17.86 19.62 -14.15
C ASN A 43 -17.49 19.42 -15.63
N HIS A 44 -16.82 20.40 -16.24
CA HIS A 44 -16.36 20.30 -17.63
C HIS A 44 -15.28 19.22 -17.83
N CYS A 45 -14.54 18.85 -16.78
CA CYS A 45 -13.51 17.81 -16.76
C CYS A 45 -14.06 16.43 -16.40
N LEU A 46 -15.32 16.31 -16.00
CA LEU A 46 -15.92 15.06 -15.54
C LEU A 46 -16.70 14.34 -16.64
N ASP A 47 -16.74 13.02 -16.53
CA ASP A 47 -17.48 12.12 -17.39
C ASP A 47 -18.52 11.35 -16.58
N PHE A 48 -19.79 11.63 -16.84
CA PHE A 48 -20.93 11.12 -16.10
C PHE A 48 -21.53 9.86 -16.74
N ARG A 49 -20.84 9.22 -17.70
CA ARG A 49 -21.35 8.03 -18.40
C ARG A 49 -21.42 6.77 -17.52
N LEU A 50 -20.73 6.75 -16.37
CA LEU A 50 -20.69 5.59 -15.48
C LEU A 50 -21.84 5.64 -14.46
N ASN A 51 -22.94 4.97 -14.80
CA ASN A 51 -24.09 4.84 -13.92
C ASN A 51 -23.80 3.95 -12.68
N GLY A 52 -24.75 3.91 -11.75
CA GLY A 52 -24.60 3.15 -10.50
C GLY A 52 -24.37 1.64 -10.67
N GLU A 53 -24.98 1.01 -11.68
CA GLU A 53 -24.80 -0.43 -11.95
C GLU A 53 -23.39 -0.72 -12.45
N ILE A 54 -22.90 0.09 -13.40
CA ILE A 54 -21.53 -0.01 -13.92
C ILE A 54 -20.52 0.18 -12.78
N CYS A 55 -20.73 1.20 -11.94
CA CYS A 55 -19.90 1.43 -10.77
C CYS A 55 -19.85 0.23 -9.82
N ALA A 56 -21.00 -0.36 -9.53
CA ALA A 56 -21.08 -1.50 -8.61
C ALA A 56 -20.29 -2.71 -9.16
N GLU A 57 -20.36 -2.94 -10.48
CA GLU A 57 -19.61 -4.01 -11.12
C GLU A 57 -18.11 -3.73 -11.14
N LEU A 58 -17.70 -2.49 -11.43
CA LEU A 58 -16.28 -2.09 -11.38
C LEU A 58 -15.71 -2.20 -9.96
N ASP A 59 -16.46 -1.78 -8.93
CA ASP A 59 -16.08 -1.95 -7.52
C ASP A 59 -15.95 -3.44 -7.16
N ARG A 60 -16.87 -4.30 -7.62
CA ARG A 60 -16.80 -5.74 -7.43
C ARG A 60 -15.54 -6.34 -8.05
N ILE A 61 -15.20 -5.95 -9.28
CA ILE A 61 -14.00 -6.38 -10.01
C ILE A 61 -12.75 -5.96 -9.25
N GLU A 62 -12.65 -4.68 -8.86
CA GLU A 62 -11.46 -4.16 -8.19
C GLU A 62 -11.25 -4.80 -6.83
N ARG A 63 -12.32 -4.99 -6.03
CA ARG A 63 -12.24 -5.71 -4.76
C ARG A 63 -11.78 -7.15 -4.95
N GLN A 64 -12.18 -7.81 -6.03
CA GLN A 64 -11.73 -9.17 -6.33
C GLN A 64 -10.25 -9.18 -6.71
N SER A 65 -9.82 -8.29 -7.60
CA SER A 65 -8.42 -8.11 -7.97
C SER A 65 -7.53 -7.87 -6.73
N TRP A 66 -7.98 -7.01 -5.81
CA TRP A 66 -7.26 -6.78 -4.55
C TRP A 66 -7.18 -8.02 -3.66
N ARG A 67 -8.27 -8.78 -3.53
CA ARG A 67 -8.26 -10.04 -2.77
C ARG A 67 -7.27 -11.04 -3.36
N ASP A 68 -7.24 -11.16 -4.68
CA ASP A 68 -6.35 -12.09 -5.38
C ASP A 68 -4.88 -11.67 -5.22
N TRP A 69 -4.58 -10.38 -5.41
CA TRP A 69 -3.25 -9.83 -5.17
C TRP A 69 -2.79 -10.01 -3.71
N ALA A 70 -3.68 -9.74 -2.74
CA ALA A 70 -3.35 -9.90 -1.32
C ALA A 70 -3.05 -11.36 -0.97
N LYS A 71 -3.83 -12.31 -1.52
CA LYS A 71 -3.60 -13.74 -1.36
C LYS A 71 -2.26 -14.16 -1.97
N GLU A 72 -1.99 -13.74 -3.20
CA GLU A 72 -0.73 -14.05 -3.87
C GLU A 72 0.47 -13.46 -3.12
N ARG A 73 0.37 -12.21 -2.66
CA ARG A 73 1.42 -11.57 -1.87
C ARG A 73 1.67 -12.33 -0.57
N HIS A 74 0.62 -12.73 0.15
CA HIS A 74 0.75 -13.52 1.36
C HIS A 74 1.47 -14.84 1.09
N GLN A 75 1.09 -15.54 0.02
CA GLN A 75 1.74 -16.80 -0.39
C GLN A 75 3.22 -16.59 -0.71
N ARG A 76 3.57 -15.59 -1.53
CA ARG A 76 4.97 -15.28 -1.86
C ARG A 76 5.80 -14.96 -0.62
N LEU A 77 5.25 -14.17 0.32
CA LEU A 77 5.93 -13.85 1.58
C LEU A 77 6.14 -15.09 2.44
N SER A 78 5.16 -16.00 2.51
CA SER A 78 5.30 -17.27 3.20
C SER A 78 6.43 -18.12 2.59
N GLU A 79 6.46 -18.25 1.26
CA GLU A 79 7.51 -18.99 0.54
C GLU A 79 8.91 -18.38 0.76
N ILE A 80 9.02 -17.05 0.72
CA ILE A 80 10.28 -16.35 1.02
C ILE A 80 10.70 -16.64 2.46
N ASN A 81 9.81 -16.51 3.44
CA ASN A 81 10.13 -16.77 4.83
C ASN A 81 10.60 -18.21 5.04
N THR A 82 9.94 -19.20 4.41
CA THR A 82 10.39 -20.61 4.47
C THR A 82 11.80 -20.77 3.91
N LYS A 83 12.10 -20.15 2.75
CA LYS A 83 13.45 -20.21 2.15
C LYS A 83 14.50 -19.52 3.02
N VAL A 84 14.17 -18.38 3.60
CA VAL A 84 15.05 -17.64 4.52
C VAL A 84 15.33 -18.46 5.78
N SER A 85 14.31 -19.10 6.36
CA SER A 85 14.48 -19.99 7.52
C SER A 85 15.38 -21.19 7.18
N ALA A 86 15.13 -21.86 6.06
CA ALA A 86 15.96 -23.00 5.63
C ALA A 86 17.43 -22.59 5.36
N LEU A 87 17.64 -21.42 4.75
CA LEU A 87 18.99 -20.88 4.56
C LEU A 87 19.66 -20.54 5.90
N ALA A 88 18.92 -19.93 6.83
CA ALA A 88 19.43 -19.60 8.16
C ALA A 88 19.83 -20.85 8.95
N GLU A 89 19.09 -21.96 8.79
CA GLU A 89 19.48 -23.26 9.35
C GLU A 89 20.75 -23.81 8.70
N GLY A 90 20.87 -23.73 7.37
CA GLY A 90 22.05 -24.19 6.63
C GLY A 90 23.33 -23.39 6.89
N ILE A 91 23.21 -22.08 7.16
CA ILE A 91 24.34 -21.19 7.50
C ILE A 91 24.65 -21.21 9.00
N SER A 92 23.73 -21.70 9.83
CA SER A 92 23.89 -21.68 11.28
C SER A 92 25.16 -22.42 11.72
N LEU A 93 26.13 -21.68 12.24
CA LEU A 93 27.34 -22.24 12.88
C LEU A 93 27.04 -22.96 14.21
N ARG A 94 25.77 -22.96 14.64
CA ARG A 94 25.35 -23.58 15.90
C ARG A 94 25.35 -25.10 15.73
N LYS A 95 26.07 -25.79 16.64
CA LYS A 95 26.11 -27.26 16.71
C LYS A 95 24.78 -27.91 17.10
N ARG A 96 23.88 -27.15 17.72
CA ARG A 96 22.53 -27.58 18.12
C ARG A 96 21.54 -26.43 18.00
N GLN A 97 20.25 -26.77 17.89
CA GLN A 97 19.17 -25.79 17.96
C GLN A 97 19.12 -25.11 19.34
N ARG A 98 18.65 -23.86 19.36
CA ARG A 98 18.37 -23.14 20.62
C ARG A 98 17.21 -23.80 21.35
N THR A 99 17.31 -23.82 22.66
CA THR A 99 16.17 -24.08 23.53
C THR A 99 15.21 -22.88 23.51
N PRO A 100 13.93 -23.05 23.86
CA PRO A 100 12.96 -21.96 23.85
C PRO A 100 13.41 -20.73 24.67
N SER A 101 14.08 -20.93 25.80
CA SER A 101 14.60 -19.83 26.63
C SER A 101 15.76 -19.08 25.96
N GLU A 102 16.67 -19.79 25.30
CA GLU A 102 17.78 -19.19 24.53
C GLU A 102 17.26 -18.38 23.33
N GLU A 103 16.15 -18.80 22.71
CA GLU A 103 15.54 -18.08 21.60
C GLU A 103 14.83 -16.80 22.08
N MET A 104 14.08 -16.87 23.19
CA MET A 104 13.48 -15.67 23.79
C MET A 104 14.53 -14.63 24.20
N GLU A 105 15.63 -15.07 24.82
CA GLU A 105 16.74 -14.18 25.19
C GLU A 105 17.39 -13.54 23.95
N ALA A 106 17.58 -14.32 22.88
CA ALA A 106 18.13 -13.81 21.63
C ALA A 106 17.20 -12.78 20.95
N GLN A 107 15.90 -13.03 20.96
CA GLN A 107 14.90 -12.09 20.43
C GLN A 107 14.85 -10.81 21.26
N ARG A 108 14.91 -10.90 22.59
CA ARG A 108 14.96 -9.73 23.47
C ARG A 108 16.18 -8.86 23.16
N ARG A 109 17.38 -9.45 23.11
CA ARG A 109 18.62 -8.71 22.77
C ARG A 109 18.59 -8.10 21.37
N HIS A 110 18.00 -8.80 20.41
CA HIS A 110 17.84 -8.24 19.06
C HIS A 110 16.94 -7.01 19.07
N GLN A 111 15.83 -7.07 19.80
CA GLN A 111 14.91 -5.95 19.95
C GLN A 111 15.57 -4.76 20.66
N GLU A 112 16.33 -5.01 21.73
CA GLU A 112 17.10 -3.98 22.45
C GLU A 112 18.03 -3.20 21.50
N VAL A 113 18.74 -3.90 20.60
CA VAL A 113 19.63 -3.27 19.60
C VAL A 113 18.85 -2.49 18.54
N LEU A 114 17.71 -3.01 18.08
CA LEU A 114 16.87 -2.29 17.12
C LEU A 114 16.31 -1.00 17.73
N ASP A 115 15.86 -1.06 18.98
CA ASP A 115 15.31 0.09 19.69
C ASP A 115 16.38 1.17 19.89
N GLU A 116 17.62 0.78 20.25
CA GLU A 116 18.78 1.68 20.36
C GLU A 116 19.12 2.35 19.01
N TYR A 117 19.20 1.58 17.93
CA TYR A 117 19.45 2.10 16.58
C TYR A 117 18.36 3.09 16.12
N THR A 118 17.11 2.80 16.46
CA THR A 118 15.99 3.69 16.15
C THR A 118 16.12 5.01 16.91
N HIS A 119 16.52 4.96 18.17
CA HIS A 119 16.74 6.15 19.01
C HIS A 119 17.90 7.03 18.49
N GLU A 120 19.01 6.43 18.05
CA GLU A 120 20.14 7.13 17.43
C GLU A 120 19.74 7.78 16.09
N SER A 121 18.96 7.08 15.26
CA SER A 121 18.49 7.60 13.98
C SER A 121 17.52 8.78 14.10
N VAL A 122 16.69 8.81 15.16
CA VAL A 122 15.82 9.95 15.49
C VAL A 122 16.65 11.13 16.00
N ALA A 123 17.60 10.89 16.91
CA ALA A 123 18.50 11.93 17.42
C ALA A 123 19.35 12.58 16.30
N HIS A 124 19.78 11.80 15.31
CA HIS A 124 20.52 12.35 14.16
C HIS A 124 19.66 13.21 13.24
N ARG A 125 18.35 12.91 13.13
CA ARG A 125 17.40 13.65 12.30
C ARG A 125 16.98 14.98 12.93
N GLU A 126 16.88 15.04 14.26
CA GLU A 126 16.61 16.28 15.01
C GLU A 126 17.77 17.28 14.93
N ASN A 127 19.02 16.80 14.93
CA ASN A 127 20.19 17.66 14.75
C ASN A 127 20.32 18.26 13.35
N PHE A 128 19.68 17.68 12.32
CA PHE A 128 19.66 18.25 10.97
C PHE A 128 18.58 19.34 10.80
N SER A 129 17.53 19.33 11.63
CA SER A 129 16.46 20.36 11.58
C SER A 129 16.84 21.64 12.32
N VAL A 130 17.83 21.61 13.22
CA VAL A 130 18.29 22.81 13.96
C VAL A 130 19.34 23.60 13.17
N GLY A 131 19.97 23.00 12.15
CA GLY A 131 21.01 23.64 11.33
C GLY A 131 20.51 24.43 10.10
N ALA A 132 19.21 24.39 9.78
CA ALA A 132 18.63 25.02 8.59
C ALA A 132 17.92 26.36 8.86
N GLY A 133 18.21 26.99 10.00
CA GLY A 133 17.62 28.26 10.41
C GLY A 133 18.69 29.27 10.80
N ILE A 134 19.54 29.67 9.85
CA ILE A 134 20.22 30.98 9.71
C ILE A 134 21.00 30.88 8.41
N ILE A 135 20.53 31.55 7.35
CA ILE A 135 21.31 32.40 6.43
C ILE A 135 20.26 33.07 5.51
N ASN A 136 20.11 34.38 5.75
CA ASN A 136 19.46 35.46 5.00
C ASN A 136 17.98 35.37 4.63
#